data_AF-A0A644WYI0-F1
#
_entry.id   AF-A0A644WYI0-F1
#
_cell.length_a   1.000
_cell.length_b   1.000
_cell.length_c   1.000
_cell.angle_alpha   90.00
_cell.angle_beta   90.00
_cell.angle_gamma   90.00
#
_symmetry.space_group_name_H-M   'P 1'
#
loop_
_entity.id
_entity.type
_entity.pdbx_description
1 polymer ?
#
loop_
_entity_poly.entity_id
_entity_poly.type
_entity_poly.pdbx_seq_one_letter_code
_entity_poly.pdbx_strand_id
1 'polypeptide(L)'
;MEDWLISLPKPVAIFACDDSFAIQISEICKLNNINIPKEIALLGVDNDRLICNLSDPPISSIILDAEKGGYELGRKIHETLQENNPKPFSICINPLGIELRKSTENYNVKDKYILEIVKYLQKNFDSAIKIDKLTSLVPLSRRSIESKFKNEMGISLYQFILNLRIEHFTFLLTTTNLSISDIIFKSGFNDYSNVFRLFRKIKGCTPVEYRKRFM
;
A
#
# COMPACT_ATOMS: atom_id res chain seq x y z
N MET A 1 -4.42 -20.25 20.10
CA MET A 1 -4.13 -19.34 18.97
C MET A 1 -3.06 -19.94 18.08
N GLU A 2 -1.97 -20.44 18.67
CA GLU A 2 -0.91 -21.18 17.98
C GLU A 2 -1.43 -22.40 17.18
N ASP A 3 -2.17 -23.32 17.81
CA ASP A 3 -2.75 -24.48 17.11
C ASP A 3 -3.63 -24.08 15.92
N TRP A 4 -4.39 -22.99 16.09
CA TRP A 4 -5.23 -22.45 15.03
C TRP A 4 -4.38 -21.96 13.86
N LEU A 5 -3.32 -21.16 14.10
CA LEU A 5 -2.40 -20.67 13.08
C LEU A 5 -1.70 -21.82 12.33
N ILE A 6 -1.27 -22.86 13.05
CA ILE A 6 -0.61 -24.04 12.46
C ILE A 6 -1.59 -24.83 11.58
N SER A 7 -2.86 -24.93 12.01
CA SER A 7 -3.89 -25.71 11.30
C SER A 7 -4.42 -25.08 10.00
N LEU A 8 -4.09 -23.81 9.74
CA LEU A 8 -4.60 -23.11 8.56
C LEU A 8 -4.07 -23.74 7.26
N PRO A 9 -4.92 -23.82 6.20
CA PRO A 9 -4.45 -24.24 4.89
C PRO A 9 -3.43 -23.22 4.36
N LYS A 10 -2.34 -23.68 3.75
CA LYS A 10 -1.27 -22.80 3.23
C LYS A 10 -1.19 -22.91 1.70
N PRO A 11 -0.99 -21.78 0.97
CA PRO A 11 -0.85 -20.42 1.48
C PRO A 11 -2.17 -19.78 1.89
N VAL A 12 -2.16 -18.90 2.91
CA VAL A 12 -3.32 -18.13 3.39
C VAL A 12 -2.95 -16.68 3.71
N ALA A 13 -3.93 -15.78 3.68
CA ALA A 13 -3.79 -14.40 4.14
C ALA A 13 -4.55 -14.21 5.46
N ILE A 14 -3.92 -13.55 6.42
CA ILE A 14 -4.50 -13.19 7.72
C ILE A 14 -4.61 -11.67 7.80
N PHE A 15 -5.81 -11.22 8.17
CA PHE A 15 -6.10 -9.85 8.50
C PHE A 15 -6.23 -9.73 10.03
N ALA A 16 -5.27 -9.06 10.66
CA ALA A 16 -5.26 -8.80 12.09
C ALA A 16 -6.13 -7.57 12.43
N CYS A 17 -6.73 -7.55 13.61
CA CYS A 17 -7.61 -6.46 14.02
C CYS A 17 -6.88 -5.13 14.26
N ASP A 18 -5.60 -5.19 14.60
CA ASP A 18 -4.71 -4.06 14.83
C ASP A 18 -3.24 -4.50 14.65
N ASP A 19 -2.32 -3.54 14.61
CA ASP A 19 -0.89 -3.79 14.43
C ASP A 19 -0.25 -4.55 15.60
N SER A 20 -0.77 -4.42 16.82
CA SER A 20 -0.24 -5.14 17.99
C SER A 20 -0.55 -6.64 17.88
N PHE A 21 -1.77 -6.97 17.44
CA PHE A 21 -2.21 -8.33 17.19
C PHE A 21 -1.48 -8.94 15.99
N ALA A 22 -1.23 -8.13 14.95
CA ALA A 22 -0.41 -8.56 13.82
C ALA A 22 1.00 -8.98 14.27
N ILE A 23 1.64 -8.23 15.17
CA ILE A 23 2.94 -8.61 15.72
C ILE A 23 2.87 -9.93 16.49
N GLN A 24 1.85 -10.12 17.33
CA GLN A 24 1.69 -11.38 18.05
C GLN A 24 1.60 -12.58 17.08
N ILE A 25 0.84 -12.44 15.99
CA ILE A 25 0.79 -13.47 14.94
C ILE A 25 2.17 -13.68 14.30
N SER A 26 2.90 -12.59 14.00
CA SER A 26 4.24 -12.66 13.42
C SER A 26 5.23 -13.41 14.31
N GLU A 27 5.20 -13.15 15.61
CA GLU A 27 6.04 -13.82 16.62
C GLU A 27 5.71 -15.32 16.71
N ILE A 28 4.42 -15.68 16.74
CA ILE A 28 3.99 -17.08 16.76
C ILE A 28 4.45 -17.80 15.48
N CYS A 29 4.29 -17.17 14.31
CA CYS A 29 4.78 -17.71 13.05
C CYS A 29 6.29 -17.95 13.08
N LYS A 30 7.05 -16.99 13.62
CA LYS A 30 8.51 -17.10 13.74
C LYS A 30 8.94 -18.23 14.67
N LEU A 31 8.28 -18.40 15.82
CA LEU A 31 8.55 -19.50 16.76
C LEU A 31 8.25 -20.87 16.14
N ASN A 32 7.27 -20.94 15.24
CA ASN A 32 6.83 -22.18 14.59
C ASN A 32 7.42 -22.40 13.19
N ASN A 33 8.44 -21.61 12.81
CA ASN A 33 9.05 -21.65 11.48
C ASN A 33 8.05 -21.51 10.30
N ILE A 34 6.93 -20.82 10.52
CA ILE A 34 5.95 -20.50 9.47
C ILE A 34 6.43 -19.27 8.73
N ASN A 35 6.62 -19.38 7.42
CA ASN A 35 7.15 -18.29 6.61
C ASN A 35 6.10 -17.21 6.34
N ILE A 36 6.42 -15.98 6.74
CA ILE A 36 5.73 -14.77 6.29
C ILE A 36 6.61 -14.09 5.24
N PRO A 37 6.11 -13.76 4.02
CA PRO A 37 4.72 -13.85 3.56
C PRO A 37 4.38 -15.13 2.76
N LYS A 38 5.28 -16.12 2.64
CA LYS A 38 5.08 -17.23 1.66
C LYS A 38 4.01 -18.23 2.04
N GLU A 39 3.96 -18.63 3.31
CA GLU A 39 2.93 -19.53 3.84
C GLU A 39 1.75 -18.73 4.38
N ILE A 40 2.04 -17.64 5.09
CA ILE A 40 1.03 -16.73 5.65
C ILE A 40 1.39 -15.31 5.24
N ALA A 41 0.53 -14.66 4.45
CA ALA A 41 0.55 -13.21 4.29
C ALA A 41 -0.20 -12.57 5.46
N LEU A 42 0.32 -11.48 6.02
CA LEU A 42 -0.20 -10.88 7.26
C LEU A 42 -0.39 -9.37 7.09
N LEU A 43 -1.61 -8.89 7.26
CA LEU A 43 -1.98 -7.48 7.16
C LEU A 43 -2.54 -6.98 8.51
N GLY A 44 -1.99 -5.89 9.04
CA GLY A 44 -2.47 -5.18 10.23
C GLY A 44 -3.39 -3.99 9.91
N VAL A 45 -3.77 -3.27 10.95
CA VAL A 45 -4.61 -2.06 10.92
C VAL A 45 -4.00 -1.04 11.89
N ASP A 46 -4.08 0.25 11.54
CA ASP A 46 -3.67 1.47 12.28
C ASP A 46 -2.42 2.14 11.69
N ASN A 47 -1.51 1.35 11.12
CA ASN A 47 -0.22 1.78 10.58
C ASN A 47 0.64 2.53 11.61
N ASP A 48 0.76 2.00 12.82
CA ASP A 48 1.76 2.47 13.78
C ASP A 48 3.16 2.20 13.20
N ARG A 49 3.78 3.28 12.74
CA ARG A 49 5.06 3.20 12.01
C ARG A 49 6.19 2.62 12.83
N LEU A 50 6.19 2.78 14.15
CA LEU A 50 7.26 2.26 15.00
C LEU A 50 7.08 0.74 15.14
N ILE A 51 5.89 0.34 15.55
CA ILE A 51 5.48 -1.05 15.77
C ILE A 51 5.64 -1.87 14.47
N CYS A 52 5.09 -1.39 13.35
CA CYS A 52 5.17 -2.08 12.07
C CYS A 52 6.58 -2.16 11.48
N ASN A 53 7.47 -1.20 11.73
CA ASN A 53 8.82 -1.22 11.15
C ASN A 53 9.84 -1.98 12.00
N LEU A 54 9.63 -2.07 13.32
CA LEU A 54 10.51 -2.80 14.23
C LEU A 54 10.23 -4.31 14.28
N SER A 55 9.08 -4.73 13.78
CA SER A 55 8.71 -6.15 13.66
C SER A 55 9.53 -6.88 12.59
N ASP A 56 9.64 -8.21 12.75
CA ASP A 56 10.36 -9.08 11.83
C ASP A 56 9.46 -10.26 11.38
N PRO A 57 8.99 -10.29 10.12
CA PRO A 57 9.16 -9.23 9.11
C PRO A 57 8.35 -7.96 9.43
N PRO A 58 8.73 -6.79 8.86
CA PRO A 58 7.92 -5.57 8.97
C PRO A 58 6.49 -5.78 8.47
N ILE A 59 5.52 -5.30 9.25
CA ILE A 59 4.08 -5.56 9.06
C ILE A 59 3.42 -4.53 8.14
N SER A 60 2.86 -4.98 7.01
CA SER A 60 1.96 -4.17 6.19
C SER A 60 0.72 -3.84 6.98
N SER A 61 0.20 -2.62 6.83
CA SER A 61 -0.94 -2.18 7.64
C SER A 61 -1.87 -1.23 6.90
N ILE A 62 -3.16 -1.30 7.21
CA ILE A 62 -4.15 -0.34 6.74
C ILE A 62 -3.93 0.99 7.45
N ILE A 63 -3.75 2.04 6.64
CA ILE A 63 -3.59 3.41 7.11
C ILE A 63 -4.98 3.99 7.34
N LEU A 64 -5.25 4.44 8.56
CA LEU A 64 -6.52 5.06 8.93
C LEU A 64 -6.42 6.59 8.92
N ASP A 65 -7.50 7.27 8.54
CA ASP A 65 -7.60 8.73 8.63
C ASP A 65 -7.99 9.20 10.04
N ALA A 66 -7.20 8.78 11.03
CA ALA A 66 -7.49 9.04 12.44
C ALA A 66 -7.45 10.54 12.77
N GLU A 67 -6.59 11.30 12.09
CA GLU A 67 -6.48 12.74 12.27
C GLU A 67 -7.76 13.46 11.84
N LYS A 68 -8.24 13.22 10.61
CA LYS A 68 -9.52 13.79 10.14
C LYS A 68 -10.68 13.37 11.02
N GLY A 69 -10.72 12.09 11.41
CA GLY A 69 -11.72 11.60 12.35
C GLY A 69 -11.73 12.34 13.68
N GLY A 70 -10.55 12.66 14.22
CA GLY A 70 -10.41 13.49 15.42
C GLY A 70 -10.96 14.92 15.24
N TYR A 71 -10.69 15.56 14.09
CA TYR A 71 -11.26 16.87 13.77
C TYR A 71 -12.79 16.81 13.63
N GLU A 72 -13.33 15.81 12.93
CA GLU A 72 -14.77 15.63 12.78
C GLU A 72 -15.45 15.37 14.13
N LEU A 73 -14.83 14.55 14.99
CA LEU A 73 -15.26 14.33 16.35
C LEU A 73 -15.30 15.63 17.15
N GLY A 74 -14.23 16.43 17.13
CA GLY A 74 -14.18 17.71 17.82
C GLY A 74 -15.26 18.68 17.36
N ARG A 75 -15.48 18.79 16.04
CA ARG A 75 -16.56 19.60 15.46
C ARG A 75 -17.92 19.10 15.94
N LYS A 76 -18.15 17.79 15.93
CA LYS A 76 -19.45 17.21 16.31
C LYS A 76 -19.73 17.36 17.80
N ILE A 77 -18.72 17.23 18.65
CA ILE A 77 -18.83 17.54 20.08
C ILE A 77 -19.24 19.00 20.27
N HIS A 78 -18.58 19.94 19.58
CA HIS A 78 -18.89 21.37 19.70
C HIS A 78 -20.31 21.73 19.25
N GLU A 79 -20.80 21.15 18.15
CA GLU A 79 -22.20 21.29 17.70
C GLU A 79 -23.17 20.75 18.77
N THR A 80 -22.88 19.55 19.27
CA THR A 80 -23.72 18.84 20.24
C THR A 80 -23.85 19.60 21.57
N LEU A 81 -22.78 20.28 22.02
CA LEU A 81 -22.80 21.10 23.24
C LEU A 81 -23.71 22.33 23.14
N GLN A 82 -24.07 22.76 21.92
CA GLN A 82 -24.98 23.89 21.69
C GLN A 82 -26.45 23.45 21.56
N GLU A 83 -26.72 22.14 21.51
CA GLU A 83 -28.06 21.59 21.40
C GLU A 83 -28.69 21.35 22.78
N ASN A 84 -29.97 21.72 22.95
CA ASN A 84 -30.70 21.49 24.20
C ASN A 84 -30.99 20.01 24.48
N ASN A 85 -30.89 19.13 23.47
CA ASN A 85 -31.13 17.69 23.62
C ASN A 85 -30.18 16.89 22.71
N PRO A 86 -28.94 16.66 23.16
CA PRO A 86 -27.89 16.07 22.33
C PRO A 86 -28.23 14.63 21.94
N LYS A 87 -28.12 14.32 20.65
CA LYS A 87 -28.31 12.95 20.15
C LYS A 87 -26.98 12.20 20.09
N PRO A 88 -26.98 10.88 20.36
CA PRO A 88 -25.82 10.04 20.09
C PRO A 88 -25.40 10.16 18.62
N PHE A 89 -24.10 10.25 18.39
CA PHE A 89 -23.51 10.27 17.06
C PHE A 89 -22.32 9.31 17.00
N SER A 90 -21.97 8.90 15.79
CA SER A 90 -20.80 8.07 15.50
C SER A 90 -19.91 8.78 14.50
N ILE A 91 -18.60 8.66 14.67
CA ILE A 91 -17.59 9.11 13.70
C ILE A 91 -17.02 7.86 13.02
N CYS A 92 -16.96 7.88 11.69
CA CYS A 92 -16.39 6.80 10.91
C CYS A 92 -14.96 7.17 10.49
N ILE A 93 -13.98 6.36 10.88
CA ILE A 93 -12.60 6.52 10.43
C ILE A 93 -12.43 5.73 9.14
N ASN A 94 -12.17 6.43 8.03
CA ASN A 94 -12.00 5.80 6.73
C ASN A 94 -10.54 5.33 6.52
N PRO A 95 -10.32 4.22 5.81
CA PRO A 95 -8.98 3.84 5.39
C PRO A 95 -8.48 4.78 4.27
N LEU A 96 -7.23 5.25 4.41
CA LEU A 96 -6.53 6.05 3.40
C LEU A 96 -5.81 5.19 2.36
N GLY A 97 -5.40 3.99 2.76
CA GLY A 97 -4.66 3.07 1.92
C GLY A 97 -4.05 1.94 2.72
N ILE A 98 -3.14 1.20 2.09
CA ILE A 98 -2.34 0.15 2.72
C ILE A 98 -0.88 0.55 2.59
N GLU A 99 -0.17 0.62 3.72
CA GLU A 99 1.28 0.68 3.72
C GLU A 99 1.81 -0.75 3.50
N LEU A 100 2.33 -1.03 2.31
CA LEU A 100 2.88 -2.34 1.99
C LEU A 100 4.27 -2.51 2.62
N ARG A 101 4.46 -3.61 3.34
CA ARG A 101 5.72 -4.08 3.89
C ARG A 101 5.91 -5.57 3.63
N LYS A 102 7.00 -6.13 4.15
CA LYS A 102 7.40 -7.52 3.88
C LYS A 102 6.36 -8.56 4.29
N SER A 103 5.49 -8.26 5.24
CA SER A 103 4.50 -9.24 5.71
C SER A 103 3.39 -9.58 4.72
N THR A 104 3.14 -8.73 3.72
CA THR A 104 2.23 -9.04 2.59
C THR A 104 2.93 -9.02 1.24
N GLU A 105 4.22 -8.68 1.20
CA GLU A 105 4.98 -8.53 -0.03
C GLU A 105 5.36 -9.89 -0.61
N ASN A 106 4.39 -10.54 -1.24
CA ASN A 106 4.64 -11.69 -2.10
C ASN A 106 3.95 -11.45 -3.43
N TYR A 107 4.68 -10.85 -4.39
CA TYR A 107 4.31 -11.11 -5.78
C TYR A 107 4.51 -12.60 -5.98
N ASN A 108 3.47 -13.31 -6.42
CA ASN A 108 3.54 -14.75 -6.72
C ASN A 108 4.34 -15.01 -8.01
N VAL A 109 5.55 -14.47 -8.05
CA VAL A 109 6.48 -14.51 -9.16
C VAL A 109 7.41 -15.68 -8.91
N LYS A 110 7.29 -16.70 -9.76
CA LYS A 110 8.09 -17.92 -9.64
C LYS A 110 9.50 -17.69 -10.17
N ASP A 111 9.65 -16.82 -11.17
CA ASP A 111 10.94 -16.48 -11.76
C ASP A 111 11.72 -15.49 -10.88
N LYS A 112 12.83 -15.96 -10.28
CA LYS A 112 13.70 -15.16 -9.41
C LYS A 112 14.18 -13.86 -10.04
N TYR A 113 14.40 -13.82 -11.36
CA TYR A 113 14.88 -12.62 -12.05
C TYR A 113 13.76 -11.59 -12.20
N ILE A 114 12.53 -12.04 -12.45
CA ILE A 114 11.37 -11.16 -12.47
C ILE A 114 11.10 -10.61 -11.07
N LEU A 115 11.25 -11.44 -10.03
CA LEU A 115 11.11 -10.97 -8.65
C LEU A 115 12.16 -9.88 -8.31
N GLU A 116 13.39 -10.04 -8.77
CA GLU A 116 14.44 -9.03 -8.60
C GLU A 116 14.14 -7.72 -9.33
N ILE A 117 13.62 -7.81 -10.57
CA ILE A 117 13.13 -6.65 -11.32
C ILE A 117 12.00 -5.96 -10.57
N VAL A 118 11.00 -6.71 -10.08
CA VAL A 118 9.85 -6.15 -9.34
C VAL A 118 10.33 -5.37 -8.12
N LYS A 119 11.23 -5.94 -7.31
CA LYS A 119 11.82 -5.26 -6.14
C LYS A 119 12.55 -3.98 -6.52
N TYR A 120 13.30 -3.99 -7.63
CA TYR A 120 13.97 -2.80 -8.13
C TYR A 120 12.95 -1.71 -8.52
N LEU A 121 11.88 -2.08 -9.22
CA LEU A 121 10.84 -1.15 -9.65
C LEU A 121 10.12 -0.52 -8.46
N GLN A 122 9.78 -1.29 -7.43
CA GLN A 122 9.15 -0.76 -6.21
C GLN A 122 10.04 0.21 -5.43
N LYS A 123 11.37 0.04 -5.47
CA LYS A 123 12.30 0.93 -4.78
C LYS A 123 12.60 2.21 -5.56
N ASN A 124 12.41 2.21 -6.88
CA ASN A 124 12.88 3.29 -7.77
C ASN A 124 11.79 3.80 -8.72
N PHE A 125 10.49 3.56 -8.42
CA PHE A 125 9.38 3.93 -9.30
C PHE A 125 9.30 5.45 -9.52
N ASP A 126 9.73 6.22 -8.54
CA ASP A 126 9.76 7.68 -8.51
C ASP A 126 10.83 8.29 -9.43
N SER A 127 11.74 7.46 -9.96
CA SER A 127 12.83 7.87 -10.83
C SER A 127 12.65 7.41 -12.28
N ALA A 128 13.51 7.91 -13.19
CA ALA A 128 13.51 7.47 -14.58
C ALA A 128 14.08 6.05 -14.72
N ILE A 129 13.20 5.08 -14.99
CA ILE A 129 13.58 3.68 -15.15
C ILE A 129 13.96 3.42 -16.61
N LYS A 130 15.25 3.09 -16.85
CA LYS A 130 15.77 2.68 -18.16
C LYS A 130 15.83 1.16 -18.27
N ILE A 131 15.43 0.63 -19.42
CA ILE A 131 15.45 -0.81 -19.68
C ILE A 131 16.85 -1.41 -19.59
N ASP A 132 17.88 -0.65 -19.99
CA ASP A 132 19.29 -1.07 -19.91
C ASP A 132 19.74 -1.31 -18.47
N LYS A 133 19.15 -0.56 -17.51
CA LYS A 133 19.40 -0.78 -16.10
C LYS A 133 18.79 -2.12 -15.64
N LEU A 134 17.64 -2.52 -16.18
CA LEU A 134 17.03 -3.80 -15.85
C LEU A 134 17.82 -4.97 -16.44
N THR A 135 18.31 -4.85 -17.68
CA THR A 135 19.15 -5.89 -18.31
C THR A 135 20.53 -6.04 -17.68
N SER A 136 20.99 -5.06 -16.88
CA SER A 136 22.23 -5.19 -16.10
C SER A 136 22.03 -5.79 -14.71
N LEU A 137 20.79 -5.84 -14.22
CA LEU A 137 20.44 -6.49 -12.94
C LEU A 137 20.30 -8.00 -13.10
N VAL A 138 19.81 -8.46 -14.25
CA VAL A 138 19.50 -9.87 -14.49
C VAL A 138 20.08 -10.35 -15.82
N PRO A 139 20.46 -11.63 -15.95
CA PRO A 139 21.01 -12.20 -17.19
C PRO A 139 19.90 -12.47 -18.23
N LEU A 140 19.04 -11.50 -18.49
CA LEU A 140 17.92 -11.58 -19.43
C LEU A 140 18.01 -10.45 -20.45
N SER A 141 17.73 -10.76 -21.71
CA SER A 141 17.56 -9.73 -22.74
C SER A 141 16.29 -8.93 -22.50
N ARG A 142 16.22 -7.71 -23.03
CA ARG A 142 15.02 -6.85 -22.98
C ARG A 142 13.73 -7.58 -23.35
N ARG A 143 13.74 -8.32 -24.47
CA ARG A 143 12.57 -9.07 -24.95
C ARG A 143 12.17 -10.18 -23.97
N SER A 144 13.15 -10.83 -23.36
CA SER A 144 12.91 -11.86 -22.34
C SER A 144 12.29 -11.27 -21.09
N ILE A 145 12.81 -10.12 -20.62
CA ILE A 145 12.24 -9.37 -19.48
C ILE A 145 10.79 -9.00 -19.76
N GLU A 146 10.49 -8.33 -20.88
CA GLU A 146 9.14 -7.87 -21.18
C GLU A 146 8.14 -9.04 -21.28
N SER A 147 8.53 -10.14 -21.93
CA SER A 147 7.68 -11.33 -22.08
C SER A 147 7.47 -12.06 -20.76
N LYS A 148 8.55 -12.39 -20.03
CA LYS A 148 8.47 -13.09 -18.74
C LYS A 148 7.75 -12.25 -17.69
N PHE A 149 8.02 -10.95 -17.61
CA PHE A 149 7.34 -10.05 -16.68
C PHE A 149 5.84 -10.05 -16.95
N LYS A 150 5.42 -9.92 -18.21
CA LYS A 150 3.99 -9.95 -18.56
C LYS A 150 3.34 -11.29 -18.22
N ASN A 151 4.05 -12.40 -18.41
CA ASN A 151 3.52 -13.73 -18.10
C ASN A 151 3.38 -13.96 -16.59
N GLU A 152 4.34 -13.50 -15.78
CA GLU A 152 4.31 -13.65 -14.32
C GLU A 152 3.35 -12.66 -13.64
N MET A 153 3.30 -11.40 -14.12
CA MET A 153 2.57 -10.31 -13.47
C MET A 153 1.20 -10.04 -14.10
N GLY A 154 0.89 -10.64 -15.25
CA GLY A 154 -0.33 -10.40 -16.03
C GLY A 154 -0.42 -9.03 -16.72
N ILE A 155 0.51 -8.11 -16.41
CA ILE A 155 0.55 -6.75 -16.97
C ILE A 155 1.95 -6.42 -17.49
N SER A 156 2.03 -5.43 -18.39
CA SER A 156 3.33 -4.98 -18.90
C SER A 156 4.15 -4.27 -17.82
N LEU A 157 5.46 -4.28 -17.98
CA LEU A 157 6.38 -3.58 -17.10
C LEU A 157 6.06 -2.07 -17.00
N TYR A 158 5.71 -1.45 -18.12
CA TYR A 158 5.25 -0.06 -18.14
C TYR A 158 3.98 0.16 -17.32
N GLN A 159 2.97 -0.71 -17.48
CA GLN A 159 1.73 -0.61 -16.73
C GLN A 159 1.95 -0.81 -15.23
N PHE A 160 2.85 -1.71 -14.85
CA PHE A 160 3.21 -1.94 -13.46
C PHE A 160 3.82 -0.69 -12.82
N ILE A 161 4.78 -0.03 -13.49
CA ILE A 161 5.37 1.23 -13.03
C ILE A 161 4.29 2.31 -12.91
N LEU A 162 3.39 2.43 -13.88
CA LEU A 162 2.29 3.39 -13.82
C LEU A 162 1.38 3.16 -12.61
N ASN A 163 1.06 1.91 -12.30
CA ASN A 163 0.23 1.57 -11.15
C ASN A 163 0.91 1.99 -9.84
N LEU A 164 2.19 1.65 -9.65
CA LEU A 164 2.96 2.08 -8.47
C LEU A 164 2.96 3.61 -8.29
N ARG A 165 3.18 4.34 -9.39
CA ARG A 165 3.18 5.81 -9.36
C ARG A 165 1.80 6.39 -9.04
N ILE A 166 0.72 5.80 -9.57
CA ILE A 166 -0.65 6.24 -9.29
C ILE A 166 -1.03 5.94 -7.84
N GLU A 167 -0.63 4.80 -7.30
CA GLU A 167 -0.86 4.47 -5.89
C GLU A 167 -0.17 5.46 -4.97
N HIS A 168 1.12 5.74 -5.20
CA HIS A 168 1.86 6.75 -4.45
C HIS A 168 1.27 8.16 -4.62
N PHE A 169 0.85 8.53 -5.83
CA PHE A 169 0.16 9.80 -6.10
C PHE A 169 -1.16 9.90 -5.32
N THR A 170 -1.95 8.83 -5.29
CA THR A 170 -3.21 8.75 -4.52
C THR A 170 -2.95 8.90 -3.03
N PHE A 171 -1.92 8.23 -2.52
CA PHE A 171 -1.51 8.30 -1.12
C PHE A 171 -1.13 9.72 -0.70
N LEU A 172 -0.25 10.38 -1.47
CA LEU A 172 0.16 11.76 -1.17
C LEU A 172 -0.98 12.76 -1.33
N LEU A 173 -1.94 12.51 -2.24
CA LEU A 173 -3.12 13.36 -2.40
C LEU A 173 -3.99 13.42 -1.15
N THR A 174 -4.11 12.30 -0.42
CA THR A 174 -4.97 12.17 0.75
C THR A 174 -4.25 12.41 2.08
N THR A 175 -2.94 12.19 2.12
CA THR A 175 -2.15 12.31 3.36
C THR A 175 -1.37 13.62 3.51
N THR A 176 -1.35 14.47 2.47
CA THR A 176 -0.54 15.69 2.50
C THR A 176 -1.25 16.93 1.94
N ASN A 177 -0.88 18.10 2.47
CA ASN A 177 -1.28 19.42 1.98
C ASN A 177 -0.47 19.90 0.77
N LEU A 178 0.38 19.05 0.17
CA LEU A 178 1.26 19.44 -0.94
C LEU A 178 0.44 19.87 -2.17
N SER A 179 1.01 20.76 -2.98
CA SER A 179 0.38 21.14 -4.24
C SER A 179 0.29 19.91 -5.16
N ILE A 180 -0.74 19.87 -6.02
CA ILE A 180 -0.89 18.74 -6.95
C ILE A 180 0.35 18.61 -7.84
N SER A 181 0.97 19.73 -8.20
CA SER A 181 2.20 19.75 -8.97
C SER A 181 3.37 19.07 -8.26
N ASP A 182 3.56 19.34 -6.96
CA ASP A 182 4.61 18.71 -6.16
C ASP A 182 4.39 17.20 -6.01
N ILE A 183 3.13 16.78 -5.88
CA ILE A 183 2.77 15.37 -5.74
C ILE A 183 3.00 14.61 -7.04
N ILE A 184 2.69 15.21 -8.20
CA ILE A 184 3.00 14.65 -9.52
C ILE A 184 4.50 14.37 -9.62
N PHE A 185 5.33 15.37 -9.26
CA PHE A 185 6.78 15.25 -9.30
C PHE A 185 7.30 14.17 -8.34
N LYS A 186 6.87 14.19 -7.07
CA LYS A 186 7.24 13.20 -6.05
C LYS A 186 6.80 11.77 -6.39
N SER A 187 5.80 11.62 -7.26
CA SER A 187 5.33 10.31 -7.73
C SER A 187 6.03 9.83 -8.99
N GLY A 188 7.08 10.53 -9.45
CA GLY A 188 7.89 10.13 -10.60
C GLY A 188 7.25 10.37 -11.97
N PHE A 189 6.20 11.19 -12.05
CA PHE A 189 5.61 11.56 -13.32
C PHE A 189 6.33 12.75 -13.95
N ASN A 190 6.65 12.62 -15.24
CA ASN A 190 7.30 13.68 -16.01
C ASN A 190 6.30 14.59 -16.74
N ASP A 191 5.04 14.17 -16.88
CA ASP A 191 4.02 14.88 -17.66
C ASP A 191 2.71 15.01 -16.87
N TYR A 192 2.43 16.23 -16.45
CA TYR A 192 1.25 16.62 -15.69
C TYR A 192 -0.06 16.20 -16.38
N SER A 193 -0.20 16.48 -17.68
CA SER A 193 -1.45 16.26 -18.42
C SER A 193 -1.81 14.78 -18.54
N ASN A 194 -0.79 13.92 -18.66
CA ASN A 194 -0.99 12.49 -18.70
C ASN A 194 -1.44 11.92 -17.34
N VAL A 195 -1.01 12.50 -16.21
CA VAL A 195 -1.43 12.04 -14.87
C VAL A 195 -2.91 12.25 -14.64
N PHE A 196 -3.45 13.44 -14.94
CA PHE A 196 -4.88 13.71 -14.73
C PHE A 196 -5.78 12.74 -15.51
N ARG A 197 -5.44 12.48 -16.78
CA ARG A 197 -6.18 11.55 -17.62
C ARG A 197 -6.07 10.11 -17.11
N LEU A 198 -4.85 9.69 -16.74
CA LEU A 198 -4.60 8.35 -16.21
C LEU A 198 -5.32 8.14 -14.87
N PHE A 199 -5.23 9.12 -13.97
CA PHE A 199 -5.88 9.08 -12.66
C PHE A 199 -7.40 9.00 -12.80
N ARG A 200 -8.00 9.82 -13.67
CA ARG A 200 -9.44 9.75 -13.94
C ARG A 200 -9.87 8.40 -14.53
N LYS A 201 -9.05 7.82 -15.41
CA LYS A 201 -9.30 6.49 -15.97
C LYS A 201 -9.27 5.40 -14.89
N ILE A 202 -8.37 5.50 -13.91
CA ILE A 202 -8.18 4.48 -12.87
C ILE A 202 -9.13 4.67 -11.68
N LYS A 203 -9.32 5.91 -11.21
CA LYS A 203 -10.08 6.26 -9.99
C LYS A 203 -11.48 6.81 -10.27
N GLY A 204 -11.85 7.03 -11.53
CA GLY A 204 -13.17 7.50 -11.94
C GLY A 204 -13.46 8.99 -11.69
N CYS A 205 -12.52 9.73 -11.08
CA CYS A 205 -12.67 11.16 -10.76
C CYS A 205 -11.34 11.91 -10.92
N THR A 206 -11.37 13.23 -10.85
CA THR A 206 -10.16 14.06 -10.92
C THR A 206 -9.38 14.03 -9.60
N PRO A 207 -8.05 14.27 -9.61
CA PRO A 207 -7.23 14.42 -8.40
C PRO A 207 -7.80 15.43 -7.40
N VAL A 208 -8.37 16.54 -7.89
CA VAL A 208 -8.97 17.60 -7.05
C VAL A 208 -10.24 17.09 -6.35
N GLU A 209 -11.13 16.43 -7.09
CA GLU A 209 -12.35 15.83 -6.53
C GLU A 209 -12.00 14.72 -5.53
N TYR A 210 -11.00 13.89 -5.86
CA TYR A 210 -10.53 12.83 -4.97
C TYR A 210 -9.99 13.41 -3.67
N ARG A 211 -9.14 14.44 -3.75
CA ARG A 211 -8.65 15.15 -2.57
C ARG A 211 -9.81 15.70 -1.74
N LYS A 212 -10.74 16.46 -2.33
CA LYS A 212 -11.90 17.01 -1.58
C LYS A 212 -12.78 15.95 -0.92
N ARG A 213 -12.83 14.75 -1.48
CA ARG A 213 -13.66 13.66 -0.96
C ARG A 213 -12.98 12.96 0.22
N PHE A 214 -11.67 12.79 0.18
CA PHE A 214 -10.93 11.94 1.12
C PHE A 214 -10.04 12.73 2.08
N MET A 215 -9.80 14.01 1.85
CA MET A 215 -9.10 14.96 2.70
C MET A 215 -10.11 15.92 3.29
#